data_AF-A0A840DVD7-F1
#
_entry.id   AF-A0A840DVD7-F1
#
_cell.length_a   1.000
_cell.length_b   1.000
_cell.length_c   1.000
_cell.angle_alpha   90.00
_cell.angle_beta   90.00
_cell.angle_gamma   90.00
#
_symmetry.space_group_name_H-M   'P 1'
#
loop_
_entity.id
_entity.type
_entity.pdbx_description
1 polymer ?
#
loop_
_entity_poly.entity_id
_entity_poly.type
_entity_poly.pdbx_seq_one_letter_code
_entity_poly.pdbx_strand_id
1 'polypeptide(L)' 'MLHMSVSTFRRHVTNSSLPKPLKFGFLSRWLQSDLLNVIEQAKQQRQSDAA' A
#
# COMPACT_ATOMS: atom_id res chain seq x y z
N MET A 1 -2.75 -9.42 -4.84
CA MET A 1 -3.74 -8.40 -4.42
C MET A 1 -3.75 -8.37 -2.89
N LEU A 2 -3.93 -7.21 -2.25
CA LEU A 2 -3.93 -7.13 -0.79
C LEU A 2 -5.26 -7.70 -0.26
N HIS A 3 -5.23 -8.81 0.48
CA HIS A 3 -6.43 -9.49 1.00
C HIS A 3 -7.04 -8.71 2.17
N MET A 4 -7.55 -7.50 1.91
CA MET A 4 -8.20 -6.66 2.93
C MET A 4 -9.36 -5.86 2.35
N SER A 5 -10.23 -5.37 3.24
CA SER A 5 -11.34 -4.51 2.85
C SER A 5 -10.86 -3.17 2.28
N VAL A 6 -11.67 -2.56 1.41
CA VAL A 6 -11.41 -1.23 0.84
C VAL A 6 -11.30 -0.16 1.93
N SER A 7 -12.12 -0.26 2.99
CA SER A 7 -12.09 0.68 4.12
C SER A 7 -10.78 0.61 4.89
N THR A 8 -10.29 -0.61 5.14
CA THR A 8 -8.97 -0.85 5.76
C THR A 8 -7.86 -0.29 4.88
N PHE A 9 -7.92 -0.55 3.57
CA PHE A 9 -6.96 -0.01 2.61
C PHE A 9 -6.92 1.53 2.65
N ARG A 10 -8.08 2.21 2.65
CA ARG A 10 -8.15 3.68 2.75
C ARG A 10 -7.59 4.21 4.07
N ARG A 11 -7.82 3.52 5.20
CA ARG A 11 -7.21 3.90 6.50
C ARG A 11 -5.69 3.83 6.45
N HIS A 12 -5.12 2.80 5.85
CA HIS A 12 -3.66 2.69 5.69
C HIS A 12 -3.09 3.78 4.77
N VAL A 13 -3.83 4.20 3.75
CA VAL A 13 -3.45 5.36 2.92
C VAL A 13 -3.44 6.65 3.75
N THR A 14 -4.43 6.88 4.62
CA THR A 14 -4.44 8.04 5.53
C THR A 14 -3.31 7.98 6.56
N ASN A 15 -3.02 6.80 7.11
CA ASN A 15 -1.92 6.57 8.04
C ASN A 15 -0.53 6.59 7.37
N SER A 16 -0.45 6.92 6.08
CA SER A 16 0.79 6.97 5.29
C SER A 16 1.55 5.65 5.17
N SER A 17 0.94 4.51 5.55
CA SER A 17 1.52 3.17 5.37
C SER A 17 1.39 2.67 3.93
N LEU A 18 0.50 3.27 3.13
CA LEU A 18 0.32 2.98 1.71
C LEU A 18 0.50 4.26 0.89
N PRO A 19 0.95 4.14 -0.37
CA PRO A 19 1.13 5.27 -1.26
C PRO A 19 -0.18 6.03 -1.46
N LYS A 20 -0.08 7.35 -1.58
CA LYS A 20 -1.21 8.20 -1.92
C LYS A 20 -1.70 7.87 -3.34
N PRO A 21 -3.02 7.89 -3.58
CA PRO A 21 -3.55 7.62 -4.90
C PRO A 21 -3.14 8.68 -5.90
N LEU A 22 -2.88 8.25 -7.12
CA LEU A 22 -2.87 9.12 -8.29
C LEU A 22 -4.31 9.52 -8.63
N LYS A 23 -4.53 10.82 -8.77
CA LYS A 23 -5.84 11.39 -9.12
C LYS A 23 -6.00 11.38 -10.63
N PHE A 24 -7.00 10.66 -11.12
CA PHE A 24 -7.48 10.73 -12.50
C PHE A 24 -8.87 11.36 -12.49
N GLY A 25 -8.90 12.69 -12.51
CA GLY A 25 -10.12 13.47 -12.26
C GLY A 25 -10.68 13.17 -10.87
N PHE A 26 -11.94 12.70 -10.81
CA PHE A 26 -12.60 12.30 -9.56
C PHE A 26 -12.18 10.90 -9.07
N LEU A 27 -11.50 10.11 -9.91
CA LEU A 27 -11.08 8.75 -9.55
C LEU A 27 -9.74 8.78 -8.84
N SER A 28 -9.64 8.01 -7.76
CA SER A 28 -8.38 7.78 -7.03
C SER A 28 -7.89 6.37 -7.37
N ARG A 29 -6.75 6.27 -8.05
CA ARG A 29 -6.15 4.99 -8.48
C ARG A 29 -4.75 4.84 -7.91
N TRP A 30 -4.28 3.60 -7.87
CA TRP A 30 -2.92 3.27 -7.45
C TRP A 30 -2.19 2.59 -8.60
N LEU A 31 -0.91 2.92 -8.75
CA LEU A 31 -0.05 2.19 -9.67
C LEU A 31 0.24 0.82 -9.07
N GLN A 32 0.23 -0.20 -9.91
CA GLN A 32 0.52 -1.56 -9.49
C GLN A 32 1.95 -1.68 -8.95
N SER A 33 2.91 -0.98 -9.57
CA SER A 33 4.31 -0.92 -9.15
C SER A 33 4.46 -0.44 -7.71
N ASP A 34 3.75 0.61 -7.33
CA ASP A 34 3.86 1.20 -5.99
C ASP A 34 3.33 0.23 -4.92
N LEU A 35 2.23 -0.46 -5.23
CA LEU A 35 1.69 -1.48 -4.35
C LEU A 35 2.63 -2.69 -4.22
N LEU A 36 3.32 -3.07 -5.29
CA LEU A 36 4.31 -4.14 -5.25
C LEU A 36 5.52 -3.74 -4.40
N ASN A 37 6.03 -2.52 -4.56
CA ASN A 37 7.15 -1.99 -3.76
C ASN A 37 6.83 -2.00 -2.26
N VAL A 38 5.60 -1.63 -1.86
CA VAL A 38 5.20 -1.71 -0.45
C VAL A 38 5.21 -3.15 0.07
N ILE A 39 4.75 -4.10 -0.74
CA ILE A 39 4.78 -5.52 -0.36
C ILE A 39 6.23 -5.99 -0.18
N GLU A 40 7.13 -5.57 -1.06
CA GLU A 40 8.56 -5.91 -0.96
C GLU A 40 9.21 -5.31 0.29
N GLN A 41 8.96 -4.02 0.56
CA GLN A 41 9.42 -3.37 1.80
C GLN A 41 8.90 -4.08 3.04
N ALA A 42 7.61 -4.45 3.06
CA ALA A 42 7.03 -5.19 4.19
C ALA A 42 7.63 -6.60 4.35
N LYS A 43 8.00 -7.27 3.25
CA LYS A 43 8.74 -8.54 3.29
C LYS A 43 10.15 -8.34 3.85
N GLN A 44 10.86 -7.30 3.43
CA GLN A 44 12.19 -6.97 3.92
C GLN A 44 12.17 -6.63 5.42
N GLN A 45 11.21 -5.81 5.87
CA GLN A 45 11.04 -5.49 7.29
C GLN A 45 10.80 -6.75 8.12
N ARG A 46 9.95 -7.67 7.64
CA ARG A 46 9.75 -8.96 8.33
C ARG A 46 11.03 -9.77 8.42
N GLN A 47 11.84 -9.77 7.37
CA GLN A 47 13.11 -10.50 7.35
C GLN A 47 14.13 -9.87 8.32
N SER A 48 14.16 -8.54 8.43
CA SER A 48 15.05 -7.85 9.38
C SER A 48 14.63 -8.02 10.83
N ASP A 49 13.33 -8.06 11.12
CA ASP A 49 12.82 -8.24 12.49
C ASP A 49 12.99 -9.69 13.01
N ALA A 50 13.28 -10.64 12.11
CA ALA A 50 13.51 -12.05 12.43
C ALA A 50 14.99 -12.42 12.59
N ALA A 51 15.92 -11.48 12.40
CA ALA A 51 17.36 -11.64 12.56
C ALA A 51 17.85 -11.03 13.87
#